data_AF-A0A6N8KUE4-F1
#
_entry.id   AF-A0A6N8KUE4-F1
#
_cell.length_a   1.000
_cell.length_b   1.000
_cell.length_c   1.000
_cell.angle_alpha   90.00
_cell.angle_beta   90.00
_cell.angle_gamma   90.00
#
_symmetry.space_group_name_H-M   'P 1'
#
loop_
_entity.id
_entity.type
_entity.pdbx_description
1 polymer ?
#
loop_
_entity_poly.entity_id
_entity_poly.type
_entity_poly.pdbx_seq_one_letter_code
_entity_poly.pdbx_strand_id
1 'polypeptide(L)'
;MKNVIKTTLLLGVLLASCQKDFDATNDPTDEVGNISIGLSKDSARSAFSKILSKAVFNEPELRNFIKSTAIDEFDNDQDVFYPFVRDEMVSEGKTFREILDMYSENKEILLQIEEALPLLNIYVPDLTAFFKFNAEHWDTSDKEIVVTALNQNNDPHVFYGNGERMFTLDKNEIPGFPCLVIKNNERVKLKNDIKVKGVSSKSAYEFVADAFDKKLKTKSLSNSTENRTLTLGAWSEFGVHPDYWQRDYIYYGMSRSNS
;
A
#
# COMPACT_ATOMS: atom_id res chain seq x y z
N MET A 1 46.11 -27.64 -60.52
CA MET A 1 46.73 -28.13 -59.26
C MET A 1 47.02 -26.94 -58.36
N LYS A 2 46.77 -27.11 -57.05
CA LYS A 2 46.93 -26.16 -55.93
C LYS A 2 45.67 -25.36 -55.56
N ASN A 3 44.86 -26.02 -54.71
CA ASN A 3 44.01 -25.41 -53.69
C ASN A 3 44.88 -24.63 -52.70
N VAL A 4 44.47 -23.46 -52.20
CA VAL A 4 44.63 -23.07 -50.78
C VAL A 4 43.60 -22.00 -50.37
N ILE A 5 42.59 -22.44 -49.61
CA ILE A 5 41.99 -21.86 -48.38
C ILE A 5 41.60 -20.36 -48.37
N LYS A 6 40.28 -20.11 -48.34
CA LYS A 6 39.70 -18.85 -47.84
C LYS A 6 39.66 -18.89 -46.31
N THR A 7 40.47 -18.08 -45.66
CA THR A 7 40.46 -17.92 -44.20
C THR A 7 39.37 -16.92 -43.82
N THR A 8 38.27 -17.39 -43.24
CA THR A 8 37.23 -16.55 -42.65
C THR A 8 37.75 -16.02 -41.30
N LEU A 9 37.90 -14.70 -41.20
CA LEU A 9 38.25 -13.99 -39.98
C LEU A 9 37.04 -14.00 -39.03
N LEU A 10 37.04 -14.91 -38.05
CA LEU A 10 36.09 -14.93 -36.95
C LEU A 10 36.62 -14.02 -35.84
N LEU A 11 36.13 -12.78 -35.78
CA LEU A 11 36.48 -11.83 -34.71
C LEU A 11 35.51 -12.06 -33.54
N GLY A 12 35.90 -12.94 -32.62
CA GLY A 12 35.30 -13.03 -31.29
C GLY A 12 36.07 -12.13 -30.33
N VAL A 13 35.45 -11.04 -29.88
CA VAL A 13 35.94 -10.26 -28.73
C VAL A 13 34.96 -10.48 -27.59
N LEU A 14 35.48 -11.14 -26.56
CA LEU A 14 34.83 -11.44 -25.29
C LEU A 14 34.52 -10.13 -24.56
N LEU A 15 33.24 -9.91 -24.23
CA LEU A 15 32.87 -8.92 -23.23
C LEU A 15 33.23 -9.50 -21.86
N ALA A 16 34.28 -8.94 -21.25
CA ALA A 16 34.61 -9.17 -19.86
C ALA A 16 33.50 -8.56 -18.97
N SER A 17 32.60 -9.41 -18.47
CA SER A 17 31.74 -9.04 -17.36
C SER A 17 32.57 -9.12 -16.08
N CYS A 18 32.77 -7.98 -15.41
CA CYS A 18 33.24 -7.94 -14.04
C CYS A 18 32.19 -8.59 -13.15
N GLN A 19 32.38 -9.85 -12.79
CA GLN A 19 31.80 -10.38 -11.55
C GLN A 19 32.52 -9.67 -10.40
N LYS A 20 31.81 -8.75 -9.73
CA LYS A 20 32.09 -8.51 -8.32
C LYS A 20 31.37 -9.63 -7.57
N ASP A 21 32.14 -10.60 -7.12
CA ASP A 21 31.70 -11.54 -6.10
C ASP A 21 31.33 -10.71 -4.86
N PHE A 22 30.03 -10.61 -4.59
CA PHE A 22 29.52 -10.11 -3.33
C PHE A 22 29.22 -11.33 -2.47
N ASP A 23 30.03 -11.51 -1.43
CA ASP A 23 29.92 -12.58 -0.44
C ASP A 23 28.47 -12.73 0.04
N ALA A 24 27.83 -13.82 -0.39
CA ALA A 24 26.63 -14.33 0.22
C ALA A 24 27.03 -15.22 1.40
N THR A 25 27.43 -14.60 2.51
CA THR A 25 27.47 -15.27 3.81
C THR A 25 26.81 -14.39 4.85
N ASN A 26 25.52 -14.63 5.06
CA ASN A 26 24.78 -14.49 6.32
C ASN A 26 23.41 -15.13 6.09
N ASP A 27 23.42 -16.43 5.83
CA ASP A 27 22.24 -17.28 5.96
C ASP A 27 22.18 -17.68 7.44
N PRO A 28 21.18 -17.25 8.23
CA PRO A 28 21.04 -17.76 9.58
C PRO A 28 20.53 -19.19 9.47
N THR A 29 21.44 -20.14 9.65
CA THR A 29 21.14 -21.56 9.80
C THR A 29 20.05 -21.77 10.86
N ASP A 30 19.00 -22.46 10.45
CA ASP A 30 17.93 -22.99 11.30
C ASP A 30 18.51 -23.85 12.43
N GLU A 31 18.50 -23.32 13.66
CA GLU A 31 18.51 -24.16 14.86
C GLU A 31 17.07 -24.53 15.21
N VAL A 32 16.79 -25.84 15.16
CA VAL A 32 15.53 -26.44 15.57
C VAL A 32 15.30 -26.21 17.06
N GLY A 33 14.52 -25.17 17.37
CA GLY A 33 13.90 -24.96 18.66
C GLY A 33 12.41 -24.70 18.43
N ASN A 34 11.55 -25.57 18.98
CA ASN A 34 10.10 -25.38 19.01
C ASN A 34 9.74 -24.11 19.80
N ILE A 35 9.68 -22.99 19.10
CA ILE A 35 9.03 -21.75 19.52
C ILE A 35 8.25 -21.29 18.27
N SER A 36 6.93 -21.23 18.35
CA SER A 36 6.12 -20.60 17.30
C SER A 36 6.40 -19.09 17.32
N ILE A 37 7.48 -18.66 16.66
CA ILE A 37 7.79 -17.25 16.48
C ILE A 37 6.88 -16.76 15.36
N GLY A 38 5.80 -16.06 15.72
CA GLY A 38 4.93 -15.41 14.74
C GLY A 38 5.71 -14.41 13.87
N LEU A 39 5.27 -14.20 12.64
CA LEU A 39 5.88 -13.24 11.71
C LEU A 39 5.94 -11.84 12.32
N SER A 40 7.08 -11.16 12.15
CA SER A 40 7.16 -9.73 12.43
C SER A 40 6.22 -8.95 11.48
N LYS A 41 5.78 -7.75 11.86
CA LYS A 41 4.90 -6.92 11.02
C LYS A 41 5.55 -6.56 9.67
N ASP A 42 6.86 -6.26 9.66
CA ASP A 42 7.58 -5.92 8.42
C ASP A 42 7.74 -7.16 7.51
N SER A 43 8.07 -8.31 8.10
CA SER A 43 8.15 -9.59 7.39
C SER A 43 6.79 -10.00 6.82
N ALA A 44 5.72 -9.84 7.58
CA ALA A 44 4.35 -10.10 7.13
C ALA A 44 3.94 -9.19 5.98
N ARG A 45 4.26 -7.88 6.03
CA ARG A 45 3.98 -6.94 4.93
C ARG A 45 4.73 -7.36 3.67
N SER A 46 6.01 -7.68 3.80
CA SER A 46 6.85 -8.11 2.66
C SER A 46 6.36 -9.41 2.04
N ALA A 47 5.99 -10.40 2.88
CA ALA A 47 5.40 -11.65 2.42
C ALA A 47 4.08 -11.43 1.69
N PHE A 48 3.20 -10.57 2.24
CA PHE A 48 1.96 -10.19 1.59
C PHE A 48 2.20 -9.47 0.25
N SER A 49 3.15 -8.53 0.19
CA SER A 49 3.53 -7.85 -1.06
C SER A 49 3.97 -8.84 -2.14
N LYS A 50 4.79 -9.84 -1.78
CA LYS A 50 5.23 -10.90 -2.70
C LYS A 50 4.04 -11.69 -3.24
N ILE A 51 3.17 -12.19 -2.35
CA ILE A 51 1.97 -12.97 -2.73
C ILE A 51 1.04 -12.14 -3.61
N LEU A 52 0.72 -10.91 -3.18
CA LEU A 52 -0.15 -10.01 -3.93
C LEU A 52 0.43 -9.71 -5.31
N SER A 53 1.73 -9.42 -5.42
CA SER A 53 2.36 -9.13 -6.72
C SER A 53 2.24 -10.29 -7.72
N LYS A 54 2.25 -11.54 -7.23
CA LYS A 54 2.05 -12.72 -8.06
C LYS A 54 0.57 -12.89 -8.44
N ALA A 55 -0.33 -12.67 -7.49
CA ALA A 55 -1.76 -12.75 -7.74
C ALA A 55 -2.23 -11.69 -8.75
N VAL A 56 -1.90 -10.41 -8.54
CA VAL A 56 -2.33 -9.31 -9.42
C VAL A 56 -1.70 -9.41 -10.81
N PHE A 57 -0.54 -10.03 -10.98
CA PHE A 57 0.03 -10.27 -12.30
C PHE A 57 -0.81 -11.26 -13.12
N ASN A 58 -1.31 -12.32 -12.47
CA ASN A 58 -2.00 -13.44 -13.13
C ASN A 58 -3.53 -13.29 -13.16
N GLU A 59 -4.12 -12.48 -12.27
CA GLU A 59 -5.57 -12.42 -12.06
C GLU A 59 -6.14 -11.05 -12.46
N PRO A 60 -6.66 -10.87 -13.69
CA PRO A 60 -7.25 -9.60 -14.13
C PRO A 60 -8.48 -9.21 -13.29
N GLU A 61 -9.30 -10.18 -12.89
CA GLU A 61 -10.46 -9.92 -12.03
C GLU A 61 -10.06 -9.41 -10.63
N LEU A 62 -8.92 -9.87 -10.10
CA LEU A 62 -8.38 -9.32 -8.85
C LEU A 62 -7.96 -7.87 -9.00
N ARG A 63 -7.32 -7.50 -10.12
CA ARG A 63 -6.98 -6.10 -10.41
C ARG A 63 -8.24 -5.23 -10.51
N ASN A 64 -9.26 -5.71 -11.22
CA ASN A 64 -10.56 -5.03 -11.33
C ASN A 64 -11.21 -4.81 -9.95
N PHE A 65 -11.21 -5.86 -9.12
CA PHE A 65 -11.78 -5.80 -7.77
C PHE A 65 -11.05 -4.79 -6.87
N ILE A 66 -9.71 -4.81 -6.86
CA ILE A 66 -8.90 -3.86 -6.08
C ILE A 66 -9.19 -2.44 -6.56
N LYS A 67 -9.20 -2.21 -7.88
CA LYS A 67 -9.53 -0.91 -8.48
C LYS A 67 -10.90 -0.41 -8.04
N SER A 68 -11.95 -1.22 -8.19
CA SER A 68 -13.32 -0.81 -7.82
C SER A 68 -13.43 -0.52 -6.33
N THR A 69 -12.81 -1.33 -5.48
CA THR A 69 -12.84 -1.13 -4.03
C THR A 69 -12.10 0.14 -3.62
N ALA A 70 -10.96 0.45 -4.27
CA ALA A 70 -10.21 1.67 -3.98
C ALA A 70 -11.00 2.94 -4.38
N ILE A 71 -11.78 2.90 -5.47
CA ILE A 71 -12.65 4.00 -5.91
C ILE A 71 -13.78 4.28 -4.91
N ASP A 72 -14.23 3.27 -4.16
CA ASP A 72 -15.27 3.49 -3.14
C ASP A 72 -14.78 4.37 -1.99
N GLU A 73 -13.46 4.42 -1.76
CA GLU A 73 -12.77 5.21 -0.73
C GLU A 73 -13.46 5.12 0.64
N PHE A 74 -13.58 3.92 1.19
CA PHE A 74 -14.39 3.69 2.39
C PHE A 74 -14.00 4.61 3.56
N ASP A 75 -12.73 5.01 3.63
CA ASP A 75 -12.14 5.88 4.65
C ASP A 75 -11.77 7.30 4.15
N ASN A 76 -12.31 7.69 2.98
CA ASN A 76 -11.96 8.89 2.20
C ASN A 76 -10.55 8.89 1.60
N ASP A 77 -9.98 7.72 1.35
CA ASP A 77 -8.73 7.52 0.63
C ASP A 77 -8.81 6.29 -0.28
N GLN A 78 -7.86 6.11 -1.20
CA GLN A 78 -7.87 5.01 -2.16
C GLN A 78 -7.34 3.68 -1.55
N ASP A 79 -7.94 3.31 -0.42
CA ASP A 79 -7.56 2.19 0.41
C ASP A 79 -8.50 0.98 0.22
N VAL A 80 -7.90 -0.20 0.08
CA VAL A 80 -8.58 -1.50 0.09
C VAL A 80 -8.25 -2.21 1.40
N PHE A 81 -9.15 -2.06 2.38
CA PHE A 81 -8.98 -2.65 3.70
C PHE A 81 -9.21 -4.16 3.65
N TYR A 82 -8.12 -4.92 3.61
CA TYR A 82 -8.13 -6.37 3.38
C TYR A 82 -9.09 -7.15 4.31
N PRO A 83 -9.18 -6.88 5.63
CA PRO A 83 -10.13 -7.58 6.50
C PRO A 83 -11.60 -7.46 6.08
N PHE A 84 -11.99 -6.42 5.35
CA PHE A 84 -13.36 -6.25 4.87
C PHE A 84 -13.66 -7.03 3.60
N VAL A 85 -12.64 -7.27 2.77
CA VAL A 85 -12.80 -7.82 1.42
C VAL A 85 -12.24 -9.23 1.25
N ARG A 86 -11.47 -9.74 2.21
CA ARG A 86 -10.81 -11.06 2.11
C ARG A 86 -11.79 -12.20 1.77
N ASP A 87 -13.01 -12.11 2.29
CA ASP A 87 -14.07 -13.12 2.12
C ASP A 87 -15.07 -12.76 1.00
N GLU A 88 -14.85 -11.64 0.28
CA GLU A 88 -15.69 -11.22 -0.84
C GLU A 88 -15.30 -11.94 -2.13
N MET A 89 -16.29 -12.24 -2.96
CA MET A 89 -16.11 -12.92 -4.24
C MET A 89 -15.46 -11.98 -5.25
N VAL A 90 -14.36 -12.43 -5.85
CA VAL A 90 -13.61 -11.68 -6.87
C VAL A 90 -13.88 -12.24 -8.26
N SER A 91 -13.91 -13.56 -8.39
CA SER A 91 -14.23 -14.27 -9.63
C SER A 91 -15.15 -15.45 -9.35
N GLU A 92 -15.63 -16.13 -10.41
CA GLU A 92 -16.56 -17.24 -10.27
C GLU A 92 -16.02 -18.33 -9.32
N GLY A 93 -16.63 -18.42 -8.14
CA GLY A 93 -16.30 -19.43 -7.14
C GLY A 93 -15.05 -19.14 -6.28
N LYS A 94 -14.42 -17.97 -6.38
CA LYS A 94 -13.21 -17.63 -5.59
C LYS A 94 -13.31 -16.28 -4.90
N THR A 95 -13.06 -16.29 -3.60
CA THR A 95 -12.88 -15.09 -2.78
C THR A 95 -11.50 -14.48 -2.97
N PHE A 96 -11.33 -13.23 -2.52
CA PHE A 96 -10.02 -12.55 -2.54
C PHE A 96 -8.94 -13.39 -1.84
N ARG A 97 -9.23 -13.89 -0.63
CA ARG A 97 -8.29 -14.69 0.16
C ARG A 97 -7.95 -16.01 -0.53
N GLU A 98 -8.94 -16.70 -1.09
CA GLU A 98 -8.70 -17.94 -1.84
C GLU A 98 -7.83 -17.72 -3.07
N ILE A 99 -7.97 -16.56 -3.74
CA ILE A 99 -7.07 -16.19 -4.83
C ILE A 99 -5.64 -16.03 -4.31
N LEU A 100 -5.42 -15.30 -3.21
CA LEU A 100 -4.08 -15.17 -2.62
C LEU A 100 -3.50 -16.54 -2.21
N ASP A 101 -4.32 -17.44 -1.66
CA ASP A 101 -3.90 -18.78 -1.26
C ASP A 101 -3.31 -19.56 -2.44
N MET A 102 -3.85 -19.42 -3.66
CA MET A 102 -3.31 -20.06 -4.88
C MET A 102 -1.88 -19.61 -5.21
N TYR A 103 -1.49 -18.41 -4.78
CA TYR A 103 -0.19 -17.81 -5.06
C TYR A 103 0.75 -17.82 -3.86
N SER A 104 0.27 -18.30 -2.70
CA SER A 104 1.06 -18.50 -1.50
C SER A 104 1.96 -19.74 -1.61
N GLU A 105 3.12 -19.71 -0.96
CA GLU A 105 4.03 -20.87 -0.89
C GLU A 105 3.49 -21.95 0.07
N ASN A 106 2.75 -21.52 1.10
CA ASN A 106 2.10 -22.38 2.07
C ASN A 106 0.80 -21.72 2.57
N LYS A 107 -0.28 -22.50 2.73
CA LYS A 107 -1.58 -22.06 3.27
C LYS A 107 -1.49 -21.44 4.67
N GLU A 108 -0.50 -21.83 5.49
CA GLU A 108 -0.33 -21.21 6.81
C GLU A 108 0.21 -19.78 6.74
N ILE A 109 0.86 -19.35 5.65
CA ILE A 109 1.49 -18.02 5.58
C ILE A 109 0.45 -16.89 5.64
N LEU A 110 -0.70 -17.07 4.97
CA LEU A 110 -1.75 -16.04 4.99
C LEU A 110 -2.38 -15.92 6.37
N LEU A 111 -2.55 -17.03 7.09
CA LEU A 111 -3.03 -16.99 8.48
C LEU A 111 -2.06 -16.21 9.37
N GLN A 112 -0.75 -16.47 9.26
CA GLN A 112 0.26 -15.76 10.04
C GLN A 112 0.33 -14.27 9.68
N ILE A 113 0.17 -13.92 8.39
CA ILE A 113 0.09 -12.52 7.94
C ILE A 113 -1.14 -11.83 8.53
N GLU A 114 -2.30 -12.49 8.47
CA GLU A 114 -3.57 -11.98 9.00
C GLU A 114 -3.52 -11.73 10.51
N GLU A 115 -2.86 -12.61 11.26
CA GLU A 115 -2.63 -12.46 12.70
C GLU A 115 -1.65 -11.32 13.00
N ALA A 116 -0.56 -11.18 12.23
CA ALA A 116 0.44 -10.15 12.42
C ALA A 116 -0.06 -8.75 12.01
N LEU A 117 -0.94 -8.67 11.01
CA LEU A 117 -1.43 -7.44 10.39
C LEU A 117 -2.96 -7.38 10.40
N PRO A 118 -3.59 -7.22 11.59
CA PRO A 118 -5.05 -7.14 11.68
C PRO A 118 -5.64 -5.89 11.00
N LEU A 119 -4.81 -4.90 10.68
CA LEU A 119 -5.17 -3.67 9.96
C LEU A 119 -4.58 -3.63 8.55
N LEU A 120 -4.24 -4.79 7.97
CA LEU A 120 -3.65 -4.89 6.64
C LEU A 120 -4.46 -4.13 5.58
N ASN A 121 -3.77 -3.32 4.80
CA ASN A 121 -4.37 -2.44 3.81
C ASN A 121 -3.54 -2.41 2.53
N ILE A 122 -4.24 -2.37 1.39
CA ILE A 122 -3.65 -2.17 0.07
C ILE A 122 -4.02 -0.76 -0.38
N TYR A 123 -3.03 0.12 -0.49
CA TYR A 123 -3.21 1.48 -0.95
C TYR A 123 -2.92 1.59 -2.45
N VAL A 124 -3.84 2.20 -3.19
CA VAL A 124 -3.65 2.60 -4.59
C VAL A 124 -3.29 4.08 -4.60
N PRO A 125 -2.01 4.46 -4.80
CA PRO A 125 -1.59 5.84 -4.65
C PRO A 125 -2.11 6.72 -5.79
N ASP A 126 -2.51 7.95 -5.44
CA ASP A 126 -2.75 9.01 -6.42
C ASP A 126 -1.42 9.67 -6.78
N LEU A 127 -0.95 9.36 -7.99
CA LEU A 127 0.30 9.85 -8.52
C LEU A 127 0.09 10.77 -9.72
N THR A 128 -1.15 11.26 -9.93
CA THR A 128 -1.56 12.17 -11.03
C THR A 128 -0.76 13.46 -11.11
N ALA A 129 -0.13 13.89 -10.01
CA ALA A 129 0.80 15.01 -9.98
C ALA A 129 2.06 14.78 -10.86
N PHE A 130 2.45 13.52 -11.09
CA PHE A 130 3.68 13.16 -11.81
C PHE A 130 3.40 12.26 -13.04
N PHE A 131 2.41 11.36 -12.94
CA PHE A 131 2.01 10.45 -14.02
C PHE A 131 0.53 10.07 -13.87
N LYS A 132 -0.13 9.70 -14.97
CA LYS A 132 -1.58 9.45 -15.00
C LYS A 132 -1.97 8.11 -14.36
N PHE A 133 -1.72 7.96 -13.06
CA PHE A 133 -2.05 6.78 -12.27
C PHE A 133 -2.69 7.19 -10.95
N ASN A 134 -3.87 6.63 -10.73
CA ASN A 134 -4.61 6.57 -9.48
C ASN A 134 -5.67 5.47 -9.67
N ALA A 135 -6.51 5.21 -8.67
CA ALA A 135 -7.55 4.17 -8.79
C ALA A 135 -8.48 4.40 -10.01
N GLU A 136 -8.90 5.63 -10.30
CA GLU A 136 -9.77 5.93 -11.44
C GLU A 136 -9.11 5.62 -12.80
N HIS A 137 -7.84 5.98 -12.93
CA HIS A 137 -7.09 5.92 -14.20
C HIS A 137 -6.29 4.63 -14.39
N TRP A 138 -6.23 3.74 -13.40
CA TRP A 138 -5.50 2.48 -13.50
C TRP A 138 -6.08 1.57 -14.60
N ASP A 139 -5.29 1.25 -15.63
CA ASP A 139 -5.62 0.22 -16.62
C ASP A 139 -5.34 -1.18 -16.06
N THR A 140 -6.41 -1.90 -15.72
CA THR A 140 -6.35 -3.24 -15.15
C THR A 140 -6.19 -4.34 -16.22
N SER A 141 -6.24 -4.02 -17.51
CA SER A 141 -5.89 -4.97 -18.57
C SER A 141 -4.37 -5.19 -18.64
N ASP A 142 -3.60 -4.16 -18.26
CA ASP A 142 -2.16 -4.26 -18.08
C ASP A 142 -1.85 -5.06 -16.81
N LYS A 143 -0.92 -6.02 -16.95
CA LYS A 143 -0.43 -6.86 -15.87
C LYS A 143 0.81 -6.29 -15.19
N GLU A 144 1.44 -5.28 -15.78
CA GLU A 144 2.66 -4.64 -15.28
C GLU A 144 2.33 -3.66 -14.14
N ILE A 145 2.00 -4.22 -12.98
CA ILE A 145 1.91 -3.48 -11.72
C ILE A 145 2.82 -4.11 -10.67
N VAL A 146 3.57 -3.26 -9.97
CA VAL A 146 4.45 -3.69 -8.88
C VAL A 146 3.81 -3.46 -7.53
N VAL A 147 4.19 -4.27 -6.54
CA VAL A 147 3.70 -4.16 -5.17
C VAL A 147 4.88 -3.91 -4.23
N THR A 148 4.74 -2.98 -3.31
CA THR A 148 5.77 -2.69 -2.30
C THR A 148 5.18 -2.71 -0.90
N ALA A 149 6.01 -3.00 0.10
CA ALA A 149 5.68 -2.83 1.50
C ALA A 149 6.16 -1.45 1.97
N LEU A 150 5.27 -0.70 2.62
CA LEU A 150 5.66 0.54 3.26
C LEU A 150 6.53 0.21 4.49
N ASN A 151 7.84 0.43 4.38
CA ASN A 151 8.79 0.24 5.47
C ASN A 151 8.76 1.42 6.43
N GLN A 152 8.78 1.16 7.75
CA GLN A 152 8.76 2.22 8.76
C GLN A 152 10.16 2.70 9.16
N ASN A 153 11.20 1.89 8.92
CA ASN A 153 12.54 2.07 9.52
C ASN A 153 13.56 2.83 8.64
N ASN A 154 13.11 3.74 7.77
CA ASN A 154 13.99 4.51 6.88
C ASN A 154 14.78 3.65 5.86
N ASP A 155 14.45 2.36 5.78
CA ASP A 155 15.03 1.39 4.83
C ASP A 155 14.47 1.59 3.41
N PRO A 156 15.24 1.27 2.37
CA PRO A 156 14.75 1.26 1.00
C PRO A 156 13.49 0.39 0.82
N HIS A 157 12.57 0.85 -0.02
CA HIS A 157 11.34 0.15 -0.36
C HIS A 157 11.62 -0.89 -1.42
N VAL A 158 11.31 -2.15 -1.12
CA VAL A 158 11.46 -3.27 -2.07
C VAL A 158 10.21 -3.37 -2.93
N PHE A 159 10.37 -3.43 -4.24
CA PHE A 159 9.28 -3.65 -5.19
C PHE A 159 9.28 -5.07 -5.72
N TYR A 160 8.10 -5.68 -5.73
CA TYR A 160 7.86 -7.02 -6.23
C TYR A 160 6.99 -7.00 -7.48
N GLY A 161 7.33 -7.83 -8.46
CA GLY A 161 6.56 -8.06 -9.67
C GLY A 161 6.47 -9.55 -9.93
N ASN A 162 5.26 -10.08 -10.16
CA ASN A 162 5.02 -11.51 -10.38
C ASN A 162 5.65 -12.43 -9.31
N GLY A 163 5.71 -11.99 -8.05
CA GLY A 163 6.31 -12.75 -6.94
C GLY A 163 7.83 -12.66 -6.83
N GLU A 164 8.50 -11.93 -7.70
CA GLU A 164 9.96 -11.74 -7.69
C GLU A 164 10.33 -10.34 -7.21
N ARG A 165 11.48 -10.21 -6.54
CA ARG A 165 12.07 -8.92 -6.19
C ARG A 165 12.61 -8.27 -7.46
N MET A 166 12.11 -7.09 -7.80
CA MET A 166 12.50 -6.37 -9.02
C MET A 166 13.63 -5.37 -8.74
N PHE A 167 13.40 -4.42 -7.85
CA PHE A 167 14.33 -3.35 -7.50
C PHE A 167 13.98 -2.73 -6.15
N THR A 168 14.79 -1.77 -5.70
CA THR A 168 14.54 -0.97 -4.50
C THR A 168 14.53 0.50 -4.85
N LEU A 169 13.71 1.28 -4.14
CA LEU A 169 13.77 2.74 -4.14
C LEU A 169 14.17 3.25 -2.76
N ASP A 170 14.98 4.30 -2.73
CA ASP A 170 15.29 4.98 -1.47
C ASP A 170 14.03 5.68 -0.94
N LYS A 171 13.97 5.93 0.37
CA LYS A 171 12.78 6.51 1.04
C LYS A 171 12.22 7.79 0.40
N ASN A 172 13.10 8.61 -0.19
CA ASN A 172 12.71 9.91 -0.76
C ASN A 172 12.43 9.84 -2.27
N GLU A 173 12.54 8.66 -2.87
CA GLU A 173 12.24 8.46 -4.28
C GLU A 173 10.75 8.16 -4.45
N ILE A 174 10.15 8.82 -5.43
CA ILE A 174 8.75 8.60 -5.79
C ILE A 174 8.73 7.62 -6.98
N PRO A 175 7.98 6.50 -6.89
CA PRO A 175 7.89 5.55 -7.99
C PRO A 175 7.27 6.24 -9.21
N GLY A 176 7.95 6.22 -10.35
CA GLY A 176 7.46 6.78 -11.63
C GLY A 176 6.64 5.80 -12.47
N PHE A 177 5.96 4.84 -11.82
CA PHE A 177 5.27 3.72 -12.46
C PHE A 177 4.08 3.28 -11.59
N PRO A 178 3.06 2.62 -12.17
CA PRO A 178 1.96 2.01 -11.43
C PRO A 178 2.43 1.10 -10.30
N CYS A 179 1.94 1.33 -9.08
CA CYS A 179 2.27 0.48 -7.94
C CYS A 179 1.12 0.36 -6.94
N LEU A 180 1.16 -0.71 -6.15
CA LEU A 180 0.32 -0.91 -4.97
C LEU A 180 1.20 -0.87 -3.72
N VAL A 181 0.72 -0.24 -2.66
CA VAL A 181 1.49 -0.07 -1.42
C VAL A 181 0.79 -0.82 -0.29
N ILE A 182 1.52 -1.75 0.34
CA ILE A 182 1.04 -2.50 1.50
C ILE A 182 1.37 -1.74 2.78
N LYS A 183 0.35 -1.31 3.50
CA LYS A 183 0.46 -0.60 4.77
C LYS A 183 -0.55 -1.16 5.80
N ASN A 184 -0.49 -0.66 7.02
CA ASN A 184 -1.63 -0.77 7.92
C ASN A 184 -2.55 0.44 7.69
N ASN A 185 -3.85 0.23 7.75
CA ASN A 185 -4.79 1.34 7.78
C ASN A 185 -4.67 2.11 9.10
N GLU A 186 -4.59 3.42 8.99
CA GLU A 186 -4.40 4.38 10.09
C GLU A 186 -5.71 5.00 10.58
N ARG A 187 -6.81 4.82 9.83
CA ARG A 187 -8.13 5.40 10.09
C ARG A 187 -9.09 4.42 10.77
N VAL A 188 -8.71 3.15 10.88
CA VAL A 188 -9.50 2.06 11.45
C VAL A 188 -8.75 1.42 12.62
N LYS A 189 -9.50 0.99 13.63
CA LYS A 189 -8.99 0.24 14.79
C LYS A 189 -9.91 -0.94 15.12
N LEU A 190 -9.39 -1.91 15.85
CA LEU A 190 -10.18 -2.99 16.43
C LEU A 190 -11.05 -2.44 17.56
N LYS A 191 -12.31 -2.89 17.63
CA LYS A 191 -13.17 -2.59 18.79
C LYS A 191 -12.67 -3.34 20.02
N ASN A 192 -12.57 -2.63 21.14
CA ASN A 192 -12.04 -3.19 22.39
C ASN A 192 -12.92 -4.29 23.02
N ASP A 193 -14.20 -4.42 22.62
CA ASP A 193 -15.21 -5.24 23.32
C ASP A 193 -15.55 -6.58 22.65
N ILE A 194 -14.83 -7.04 21.62
CA ILE A 194 -15.25 -8.23 20.86
C ILE A 194 -14.60 -9.49 21.43
N LYS A 195 -15.28 -10.09 22.41
CA LYS A 195 -15.03 -11.45 22.94
C LYS A 195 -16.07 -12.48 22.47
N VAL A 196 -16.58 -12.39 21.23
CA VAL A 196 -17.60 -13.34 20.74
C VAL A 196 -17.15 -13.97 19.43
N LYS A 197 -17.01 -15.30 19.43
CA LYS A 197 -16.79 -16.11 18.21
C LYS A 197 -18.01 -15.97 17.29
N GLY A 198 -17.80 -15.57 16.04
CA GLY A 198 -18.86 -15.48 15.00
C GLY A 198 -19.26 -14.07 14.55
N VAL A 199 -18.55 -13.03 15.00
CA VAL A 199 -18.76 -11.65 14.54
C VAL A 199 -18.17 -11.50 13.12
N SER A 200 -18.94 -10.91 12.19
CA SER A 200 -18.47 -10.60 10.83
C SER A 200 -17.19 -9.76 10.90
N SER A 201 -16.24 -10.01 10.00
CA SER A 201 -15.00 -9.24 9.89
C SER A 201 -15.26 -7.73 9.92
N LYS A 202 -16.32 -7.22 9.26
CA LYS A 202 -16.67 -5.79 9.26
C LYS A 202 -17.08 -5.24 10.62
N SER A 203 -17.82 -6.01 11.41
CA SER A 203 -18.26 -5.58 12.76
C SER A 203 -17.13 -5.53 13.79
N ALA A 204 -15.98 -6.16 13.49
CA ALA A 204 -14.80 -6.18 14.35
C ALA A 204 -14.05 -4.85 14.47
N TYR A 205 -14.30 -3.94 13.54
CA TYR A 205 -13.56 -2.71 13.38
C TYR A 205 -14.46 -1.47 13.52
N GLU A 206 -13.84 -0.35 13.86
CA GLU A 206 -14.44 0.97 13.85
C GLU A 206 -13.44 2.02 13.38
N PHE A 207 -13.94 3.14 12.85
CA PHE A 207 -13.11 4.28 12.54
C PHE A 207 -12.53 4.90 13.82
N VAL A 208 -11.32 5.44 13.73
CA VAL A 208 -10.71 6.18 14.83
C VAL A 208 -11.39 7.53 15.07
N ALA A 209 -12.06 8.07 14.04
CA ALA A 209 -12.87 9.28 14.10
C ALA A 209 -13.97 9.26 13.01
N ASP A 210 -15.12 9.85 13.30
CA ASP A 210 -16.27 9.93 12.38
C ASP A 210 -15.95 10.60 11.04
N ALA A 211 -14.97 11.52 11.03
CA ALA A 211 -14.54 12.21 9.82
C ALA A 211 -13.97 11.27 8.74
N PHE A 212 -13.57 10.06 9.13
CA PHE A 212 -13.08 9.06 8.19
C PHE A 212 -14.19 8.17 7.63
N ASP A 213 -15.38 8.13 8.24
CA ASP A 213 -16.47 7.32 7.70
C ASP A 213 -17.17 8.06 6.55
N LYS A 214 -16.89 7.66 5.29
CA LYS A 214 -17.52 8.26 4.10
C LYS A 214 -19.05 8.15 4.11
N LYS A 215 -19.63 7.16 4.83
CA LYS A 215 -21.09 6.98 4.94
C LYS A 215 -21.73 7.92 5.93
N LEU A 216 -20.99 8.30 6.97
CA LEU A 216 -21.27 9.50 7.72
C LEU A 216 -20.91 10.63 6.76
N LYS A 217 -21.81 10.91 5.81
CA LYS A 217 -21.84 12.18 5.10
C LYS A 217 -21.77 13.20 6.23
N THR A 218 -20.58 13.70 6.51
CA THR A 218 -20.42 14.93 7.25
C THR A 218 -21.23 15.84 6.37
N LYS A 219 -22.44 16.19 6.84
CA LYS A 219 -23.14 17.33 6.27
C LYS A 219 -22.02 18.35 6.24
N SER A 220 -21.54 18.71 5.04
CA SER A 220 -20.79 19.94 4.82
C SER A 220 -21.46 20.91 5.75
N LEU A 221 -20.73 21.32 6.80
CA LEU A 221 -21.33 21.91 7.98
C LEU A 221 -22.16 23.07 7.47
N SER A 222 -23.47 22.84 7.33
CA SER A 222 -24.38 23.73 6.64
C SER A 222 -24.81 24.79 7.64
N ASN A 223 -23.82 25.35 8.34
CA ASN A 223 -23.84 26.65 8.97
C ASN A 223 -22.96 27.54 8.08
N SER A 224 -23.40 27.74 6.84
CA SER A 224 -22.69 28.53 5.82
C SER A 224 -22.57 30.01 6.21
N THR A 225 -23.27 30.45 7.26
CA THR A 225 -23.19 31.82 7.78
C THR A 225 -22.17 31.93 8.91
N GLU A 226 -22.19 31.08 9.94
CA GLU A 226 -21.23 31.15 11.05
C GLU A 226 -19.80 30.83 10.63
N ASN A 227 -19.59 29.76 9.86
CA ASN A 227 -18.25 29.39 9.39
C ASN A 227 -17.67 30.44 8.42
N ARG A 228 -18.53 31.08 7.62
CA ARG A 228 -18.12 32.18 6.76
C ARG A 228 -17.77 33.42 7.57
N THR A 229 -18.54 33.74 8.61
CA THR A 229 -18.22 34.85 9.51
C THR A 229 -16.92 34.60 10.27
N LEU A 230 -16.68 33.38 10.76
CA LEU A 230 -15.45 33.01 11.46
C LEU A 230 -14.22 33.05 10.55
N THR A 231 -14.32 32.52 9.32
CA THR A 231 -13.21 32.55 8.35
C THR A 231 -12.93 33.96 7.83
N LEU A 232 -13.97 34.76 7.58
CA LEU A 232 -13.81 36.19 7.26
C LEU A 232 -13.23 36.99 8.43
N GLY A 233 -13.64 36.68 9.66
CA GLY A 233 -13.09 37.28 10.87
C GLY A 233 -11.61 36.96 11.04
N ALA A 234 -11.23 35.69 10.89
CA ALA A 234 -9.84 35.25 10.95
C ALA A 234 -8.97 35.89 9.85
N TRP A 235 -9.50 35.98 8.62
CA TRP A 235 -8.82 36.67 7.52
C TRP A 235 -8.67 38.17 7.80
N SER A 236 -9.71 38.82 8.31
CA SER A 236 -9.68 40.24 8.66
C SER A 236 -8.69 40.52 9.79
N GLU A 237 -8.61 39.65 10.78
CA GLU A 237 -7.72 39.81 11.94
C GLU A 237 -6.26 39.53 11.59
N PHE A 238 -5.96 38.42 10.91
CA PHE A 238 -4.58 37.96 10.70
C PHE A 238 -4.07 38.08 9.27
N GLY A 239 -4.93 38.03 8.26
CA GLY A 239 -4.53 38.16 6.85
C GLY A 239 -3.40 37.19 6.47
N VAL A 240 -2.43 37.67 5.68
CA VAL A 240 -1.22 36.92 5.28
C VAL A 240 -0.01 37.43 6.07
N HIS A 241 -0.14 37.50 7.40
CA HIS A 241 0.96 37.92 8.26
C HIS A 241 1.81 36.70 8.70
N PRO A 242 3.15 36.76 8.64
CA PRO A 242 4.00 35.60 8.94
C PRO A 242 3.88 35.10 10.40
N ASP A 243 3.64 36.01 11.34
CA ASP A 243 3.60 35.70 12.77
C ASP A 243 2.22 35.31 13.31
N TYR A 244 1.16 35.39 12.51
CA TYR A 244 -0.22 35.14 12.97
C TYR A 244 -0.93 34.12 12.10
N TRP A 245 -1.51 33.11 12.74
CA TRP A 245 -2.14 32.01 12.02
C TRP A 245 -3.66 32.11 12.15
N GLN A 246 -4.36 32.13 11.03
CA GLN A 246 -5.84 32.18 10.97
C GLN A 246 -6.50 31.05 11.77
N ARG A 247 -5.83 29.90 11.86
CA ARG A 247 -6.23 28.79 12.74
C ARG A 247 -6.41 29.24 14.19
N ASP A 248 -5.54 30.10 14.69
CA ASP A 248 -5.53 30.44 16.11
C ASP A 248 -6.72 31.33 16.50
N TYR A 249 -7.20 32.14 15.57
CA TYR A 249 -8.48 32.84 15.68
C TYR A 249 -9.65 31.85 15.68
N ILE A 250 -9.66 30.92 14.71
CA ILE A 250 -10.79 30.00 14.48
C ILE A 250 -10.96 29.02 15.64
N TYR A 251 -9.88 28.48 16.19
CA TYR A 251 -9.94 27.40 17.19
C TYR A 251 -9.77 27.87 18.63
N TYR A 252 -9.09 29.00 18.85
CA TYR A 252 -8.75 29.48 20.19
C TYR A 252 -9.30 30.87 20.51
N GLY A 253 -9.97 31.53 19.55
CA GLY A 253 -10.48 32.89 19.73
C GLY A 253 -9.38 33.93 19.96
N MET A 254 -8.17 33.67 19.47
CA MET A 254 -7.06 34.61 19.55
C MET A 254 -7.20 35.74 18.52
N SER A 255 -6.73 36.91 18.89
CA SER A 255 -6.65 38.15 18.11
C SER A 255 -5.27 38.76 18.36
N ARG A 256 -4.87 39.77 17.59
CA ARG A 256 -3.57 40.44 17.79
C ARG A 256 -3.43 41.08 19.17
N SER A 257 -4.55 41.32 19.85
CA SER A 257 -4.57 41.91 21.19
C SER A 257 -4.24 40.92 22.32
N ASN A 258 -4.34 39.62 22.07
CA ASN A 258 -4.20 38.56 23.08
C ASN A 258 -3.42 37.32 22.61
N SER A 259 -2.73 37.43 21.47
CA SER A 259 -1.75 36.49 20.92
C SER A 259 -0.33 36.88 21.30
#